data_AF-A0AAW0W894-F1
#
_entry.id   AF-A0AAW0W894-F1
#
_cell.length_a   1.000
_cell.length_b   1.000
_cell.length_c   1.000
_cell.angle_alpha   90.00
_cell.angle_beta   90.00
_cell.angle_gamma   90.00
#
_symmetry.space_group_name_H-M   'P 1'
#
loop_
_entity.id
_entity.type
_entity.pdbx_description
1 polymer ?
#
loop_
_entity_poly.entity_id
_entity_poly.type
_entity_poly.pdbx_seq_one_letter_code
_entity_poly.pdbx_strand_id
1 'polypeptide(L)'
;AGGPHGDLIQLAFHKFTLGKFNSHTDRGCPHGHMQVIEEQRKYRPGFWCGDGVGLEMYYSETPSVSVIITRLPTDNDLTALDAFSSIYVKMSYKFLRRESAVVRYGKPTEPKYLGLRDKTTVCDALFTNCDQRPCFVQSPNFPGMYPRNTTCYYTLSQTRSPPGKRAVISLSQADGHLVHVKSLVQPHDTTE
;
A
#
# COMPACT_ATOMS: atom_id res chain seq x y z
N ALA A 1 -13.51 9.80 -7.92
CA ALA A 1 -14.44 9.14 -6.99
C ALA A 1 -15.52 10.12 -6.58
N GLY A 2 -16.59 9.63 -5.92
CA GLY A 2 -17.58 10.35 -5.08
C GLY A 2 -18.33 11.58 -5.62
N GLY A 3 -17.88 12.19 -6.72
CA GLY A 3 -18.33 13.49 -7.19
C GLY A 3 -18.29 14.52 -6.06
N PRO A 4 -19.44 15.10 -5.66
CA PRO A 4 -19.51 16.10 -4.59
C PRO A 4 -19.15 15.55 -3.19
N HIS A 5 -19.12 14.22 -3.02
CA HIS A 5 -18.93 13.59 -1.71
C HIS A 5 -17.47 13.29 -1.35
N GLY A 6 -16.54 13.32 -2.31
CA GLY A 6 -15.12 13.12 -2.03
C GLY A 6 -14.32 12.53 -3.18
N ASP A 7 -13.00 12.75 -3.12
CA ASP A 7 -12.05 12.38 -4.17
C ASP A 7 -11.57 10.94 -4.05
N LEU A 8 -11.62 10.38 -2.84
CA LEU A 8 -11.08 9.08 -2.45
C LEU A 8 -12.17 8.24 -1.79
N ILE A 9 -12.09 6.93 -1.98
CA ILE A 9 -12.84 5.95 -1.19
C ILE A 9 -11.88 5.47 -0.09
N GLN A 10 -12.27 5.65 1.17
CA GLN A 10 -11.59 5.08 2.32
C GLN A 10 -12.36 3.84 2.79
N LEU A 11 -11.72 2.69 2.76
CA LEU A 11 -12.20 1.46 3.38
C LEU A 11 -11.54 1.28 4.75
N ALA A 12 -12.30 0.78 5.71
CA ALA A 12 -11.84 0.43 7.04
C ALA A 12 -12.27 -0.99 7.37
N PHE A 13 -11.33 -1.91 7.48
CA PHE A 13 -11.56 -3.28 7.92
C PHE A 13 -11.39 -3.32 9.44
N HIS A 14 -12.47 -3.65 10.16
CA HIS A 14 -12.52 -3.69 11.64
C HIS A 14 -12.24 -5.07 12.20
N LYS A 15 -12.77 -6.09 11.51
CA LYS A 15 -12.54 -7.50 11.82
C LYS A 15 -12.60 -8.31 10.54
N PHE A 16 -11.71 -9.26 10.40
CA PHE A 16 -11.60 -10.12 9.25
C PHE A 16 -11.18 -11.52 9.69
N THR A 17 -11.95 -12.52 9.31
CA THR A 17 -11.66 -13.94 9.50
C THR A 17 -11.96 -14.64 8.18
N LEU A 18 -10.92 -15.11 7.49
CA LEU A 18 -11.03 -15.80 6.21
C LEU A 18 -9.87 -16.76 5.98
N GLY A 19 -10.15 -18.06 5.99
CA GLY A 19 -9.14 -19.08 5.73
C GLY A 19 -7.97 -19.03 6.73
N LYS A 20 -6.87 -19.69 6.37
CA LYS A 20 -5.64 -19.71 7.17
C LYS A 20 -4.50 -19.08 6.38
N PHE A 21 -3.73 -18.23 7.04
CA PHE A 21 -2.44 -17.80 6.51
C PHE A 21 -1.39 -18.88 6.80
N ASN A 22 -0.74 -19.37 5.75
CA ASN A 22 0.28 -20.41 5.86
C ASN A 22 1.70 -19.88 5.71
N SER A 23 1.99 -19.10 4.67
CA SER A 23 3.32 -18.56 4.41
C SER A 23 3.29 -17.36 3.45
N HIS A 24 4.33 -16.55 3.48
CA HIS A 24 4.49 -15.42 2.56
C HIS A 24 5.01 -15.84 1.17
N THR A 25 5.56 -17.04 1.02
CA THR A 25 6.27 -17.48 -0.19
C THR A 25 5.70 -18.76 -0.82
N ASP A 26 5.21 -19.71 -0.02
CA ASP A 26 4.62 -20.97 -0.52
C ASP A 26 3.20 -21.17 0.01
N ARG A 27 2.26 -21.49 -0.87
CA ARG A 27 0.85 -21.82 -0.52
C ARG A 27 0.24 -20.89 0.54
N GLY A 28 0.33 -19.57 0.32
CA GLY A 28 0.04 -18.57 1.35
C GLY A 28 -1.38 -18.54 1.90
N CYS A 29 -2.39 -18.51 1.03
CA CYS A 29 -3.81 -18.49 1.39
C CYS A 29 -4.57 -19.65 0.73
N PRO A 30 -4.34 -20.91 1.14
CA PRO A 30 -4.81 -22.07 0.41
C PRO A 30 -6.32 -22.30 0.49
N HIS A 31 -6.99 -21.75 1.51
CA HIS A 31 -8.42 -22.00 1.78
C HIS A 31 -9.32 -20.82 1.41
N GLY A 32 -8.75 -19.75 0.87
CA GLY A 32 -9.47 -18.53 0.52
C GLY A 32 -8.74 -17.25 0.92
N HIS A 33 -9.11 -16.15 0.28
CA HIS A 33 -8.45 -14.86 0.38
C HIS A 33 -9.39 -13.70 0.04
N MET A 34 -9.04 -12.52 0.53
CA MET A 34 -9.61 -11.25 0.13
C MET A 34 -8.66 -10.52 -0.81
N GLN A 35 -9.21 -9.80 -1.78
CA GLN A 35 -8.48 -8.89 -2.66
C GLN A 35 -9.19 -7.55 -2.71
N VAL A 36 -8.40 -6.49 -2.86
CA VAL A 36 -8.87 -5.13 -3.10
C VAL A 36 -8.34 -4.72 -4.47
N ILE A 37 -9.25 -4.48 -5.41
CA ILE A 37 -8.95 -4.26 -6.82
C ILE A 37 -9.49 -2.91 -7.26
N GLU A 38 -8.70 -2.21 -8.06
CA GLU A 38 -9.07 -0.95 -8.71
C GLU A 38 -9.05 -1.14 -10.23
N GLU A 39 -10.20 -1.05 -10.90
CA GLU A 39 -10.38 -1.43 -12.32
C GLU A 39 -9.40 -0.75 -13.29
N GLN A 40 -9.03 0.51 -13.02
CA GLN A 40 -8.18 1.29 -13.91
C GLN A 40 -6.68 1.09 -13.66
N ARG A 41 -6.29 0.17 -12.77
CA ARG A 41 -4.89 -0.05 -12.44
C ARG A 41 -4.40 -1.40 -12.94
N LYS A 42 -3.28 -1.38 -13.66
CA LYS A 42 -2.58 -2.57 -14.12
C LYS A 42 -1.57 -3.03 -13.06
N TYR A 43 -2.07 -3.53 -11.93
CA TYR A 43 -1.22 -4.19 -10.92
C TYR A 43 -1.80 -5.55 -10.54
N ARG A 44 -0.96 -6.42 -9.98
CA ARG A 44 -1.42 -7.68 -9.41
C ARG A 44 -1.95 -7.40 -8.00
N PRO A 45 -3.27 -7.52 -7.74
CA PRO A 45 -3.81 -7.31 -6.41
C PRO A 45 -3.29 -8.36 -5.45
N GLY A 46 -2.76 -7.91 -4.31
CA GLY A 46 -2.35 -8.78 -3.21
C GLY A 46 -3.53 -9.54 -2.61
N PHE A 47 -3.20 -10.58 -1.83
CA PHE A 47 -4.15 -11.45 -1.14
C PHE A 47 -4.03 -11.28 0.38
N TRP A 48 -5.16 -11.30 1.07
CA TRP A 48 -5.22 -11.28 2.54
C TRP A 48 -6.08 -12.43 3.05
N CYS A 49 -5.59 -13.19 4.02
CA CYS A 49 -6.28 -14.31 4.67
C CYS A 49 -5.79 -14.45 6.12
N GLY A 50 -6.44 -15.30 6.90
CA GLY A 50 -6.20 -15.49 8.32
C GLY A 50 -7.26 -14.78 9.18
N ASP A 51 -6.90 -14.52 10.44
CA ASP A 51 -7.71 -13.78 11.39
C ASP A 51 -7.01 -12.46 11.73
N GLY A 52 -7.76 -11.38 11.74
CA GLY A 52 -7.28 -10.04 12.02
C GLY A 52 -8.37 -9.20 12.70
N VAL A 53 -7.98 -8.53 13.77
CA VAL A 53 -8.77 -7.53 14.48
C VAL A 53 -7.94 -6.26 14.57
N GLY A 54 -8.47 -5.15 14.10
CA GLY A 54 -7.74 -3.90 13.98
C GLY A 54 -8.45 -2.94 13.05
N LEU A 55 -7.94 -1.71 12.93
CA LEU A 55 -8.48 -0.71 12.00
C LEU A 55 -7.55 -0.59 10.79
N GLU A 56 -7.63 -1.57 9.89
CA GLU A 56 -6.81 -1.57 8.68
C GLU A 56 -7.48 -0.72 7.60
N MET A 57 -6.75 0.27 7.11
CA MET A 57 -7.31 1.30 6.23
C MET A 57 -6.82 1.12 4.80
N TYR A 58 -7.71 1.26 3.82
CA TYR A 58 -7.33 1.30 2.40
C TYR A 58 -7.87 2.58 1.74
N TYR A 59 -7.04 3.25 0.97
CA TYR A 59 -7.42 4.48 0.24
C TYR A 59 -7.41 4.26 -1.28
N SER A 60 -8.50 4.54 -1.98
CA SER A 60 -8.53 4.40 -3.44
C SER A 60 -7.67 5.45 -4.13
N GLU A 61 -7.04 5.08 -5.23
CA GLU A 61 -6.44 6.01 -6.19
C GLU A 61 -7.33 6.23 -7.41
N THR A 62 -8.35 5.39 -7.58
CA THR A 62 -9.32 5.42 -8.66
C THR A 62 -10.74 5.72 -8.14
N PRO A 63 -11.69 6.01 -9.05
CA PRO A 63 -13.08 6.27 -8.67
C PRO A 63 -13.87 5.06 -8.15
N SER A 64 -13.38 3.84 -8.32
CA SER A 64 -14.09 2.59 -8.02
C SER A 64 -13.15 1.58 -7.37
N VAL A 65 -13.61 0.90 -6.32
CA VAL A 65 -12.87 -0.16 -5.64
C VAL A 65 -13.78 -1.36 -5.46
N SER A 66 -13.26 -2.53 -5.82
CA SER A 66 -13.92 -3.82 -5.63
C SER A 66 -13.19 -4.61 -4.55
N VAL A 67 -13.92 -5.00 -3.50
CA VAL A 67 -13.44 -5.94 -2.50
C VAL A 67 -14.00 -7.32 -2.84
N ILE A 68 -13.12 -8.25 -3.19
CA ILE A 68 -13.48 -9.60 -3.61
C ILE A 68 -13.05 -10.58 -2.52
N ILE A 69 -13.99 -11.41 -2.08
CA ILE A 69 -13.74 -12.49 -1.12
C ILE A 69 -13.90 -13.81 -1.87
N THR A 70 -12.82 -14.59 -1.91
CA THR A 70 -12.78 -15.89 -2.57
C THR A 70 -12.58 -16.98 -1.52
N ARG A 71 -13.40 -18.03 -1.59
CA ARG A 71 -13.23 -19.25 -0.80
C ARG A 71 -12.78 -20.37 -1.73
N LEU A 72 -11.79 -21.15 -1.30
CA LEU A 72 -11.25 -22.28 -2.07
C LEU A 72 -11.63 -23.61 -1.39
N PRO A 73 -11.98 -24.67 -2.15
CA PRO A 73 -12.26 -26.00 -1.59
C PRO A 73 -11.02 -26.62 -0.94
N THR A 74 -11.21 -27.48 0.07
CA THR A 74 -10.16 -28.29 0.69
C THR A 74 -10.25 -29.74 0.21
N ASP A 75 -9.12 -30.32 -0.24
CA ASP A 75 -9.03 -31.67 -0.84
C ASP A 75 -9.33 -32.86 0.11
N ASN A 76 -9.63 -32.64 1.39
CA ASN A 76 -9.96 -33.71 2.35
C ASN A 76 -11.11 -33.31 3.28
N ASP A 77 -12.32 -33.57 2.80
CA ASP A 77 -13.60 -33.14 3.40
C ASP A 77 -14.10 -34.04 4.56
N LEU A 78 -13.21 -34.73 5.26
CA LEU A 78 -13.57 -35.72 6.31
C LEU A 78 -13.07 -35.38 7.72
N THR A 79 -12.30 -34.31 7.91
CA THR A 79 -11.94 -33.75 9.23
C THR A 79 -12.43 -32.32 9.44
N ALA A 80 -13.16 -31.78 8.47
CA ALA A 80 -13.55 -30.37 8.36
C ALA A 80 -14.87 -30.03 9.04
N LEU A 81 -15.24 -30.71 10.13
CA LEU A 81 -16.54 -30.47 10.75
C LEU A 81 -16.64 -29.17 11.55
N ASP A 82 -15.56 -28.46 11.93
CA ASP A 82 -15.72 -27.26 12.79
C ASP A 82 -14.66 -26.11 12.70
N ALA A 83 -13.59 -26.17 11.89
CA ALA A 83 -12.47 -25.21 12.06
C ALA A 83 -12.30 -24.10 10.99
N PHE A 84 -12.98 -24.15 9.83
CA PHE A 84 -12.73 -23.23 8.71
C PHE A 84 -13.99 -22.70 8.00
N SER A 85 -15.16 -22.85 8.61
CA SER A 85 -16.46 -22.61 7.96
C SER A 85 -17.01 -21.18 8.09
N SER A 86 -16.52 -20.37 9.03
CA SER A 86 -17.01 -19.00 9.21
C SER A 86 -16.13 -17.98 8.49
N ILE A 87 -16.68 -17.35 7.45
CA ILE A 87 -16.16 -16.11 6.89
C ILE A 87 -16.80 -14.98 7.67
N TYR A 88 -15.98 -14.13 8.30
CA TYR A 88 -16.48 -12.96 9.02
C TYR A 88 -15.72 -11.72 8.60
N VAL A 89 -16.40 -10.77 7.97
CA VAL A 89 -15.80 -9.48 7.58
C VAL A 89 -16.69 -8.35 8.07
N LYS A 90 -16.15 -7.54 8.98
CA LYS A 90 -16.75 -6.29 9.41
C LYS A 90 -15.94 -5.15 8.82
N MET A 91 -16.52 -4.43 7.88
CA MET A 91 -15.90 -3.27 7.25
C MET A 91 -16.86 -2.08 7.16
N SER A 92 -16.30 -0.88 7.04
CA SER A 92 -17.04 0.34 6.73
C SER A 92 -16.31 1.10 5.63
N TYR A 93 -17.03 1.94 4.88
CA TYR A 93 -16.44 2.82 3.89
C TYR A 93 -16.89 4.26 4.09
N LYS A 94 -16.10 5.21 3.59
CA LYS A 94 -16.52 6.60 3.45
C LYS A 94 -15.83 7.27 2.27
N PHE A 95 -16.45 8.31 1.73
CA PHE A 95 -15.80 9.20 0.79
C PHE A 95 -15.00 10.26 1.54
N LEU A 96 -13.80 10.55 1.07
CA LEU A 96 -12.89 11.52 1.68
C LEU A 96 -12.45 12.52 0.62
N ARG A 97 -12.57 13.82 0.93
CA ARG A 97 -11.99 14.88 0.11
C ARG A 97 -10.47 14.90 0.28
N ARG A 98 -9.75 15.21 -0.79
CA ARG A 98 -8.30 15.29 -0.81
C ARG A 98 -7.76 16.29 0.20
N GLU A 99 -8.46 17.42 0.37
CA GLU A 99 -8.14 18.47 1.34
C GLU A 99 -8.24 18.00 2.80
N SER A 100 -9.14 17.05 3.09
CA SER A 100 -9.30 16.46 4.42
C SER A 100 -8.28 15.35 4.72
N ALA A 101 -7.65 14.79 3.68
CA ALA A 101 -6.65 13.74 3.78
C ALA A 101 -5.24 14.31 4.08
N VAL A 102 -5.13 15.13 5.14
CA VAL A 102 -3.93 15.92 5.48
C VAL A 102 -2.70 15.08 5.78
N VAL A 103 -2.87 13.87 6.32
CA VAL A 103 -1.75 12.94 6.57
C VAL A 103 -1.10 12.53 5.25
N ARG A 104 -1.93 12.26 4.23
CA ARG A 104 -1.50 11.80 2.90
C ARG A 104 -0.98 12.95 2.05
N TYR A 105 -1.75 14.04 1.90
CA TYR A 105 -1.44 15.11 0.94
C TYR A 105 -0.89 16.41 1.55
N GLY A 106 -0.80 16.52 2.88
CA GLY A 106 -0.48 17.78 3.55
C GLY A 106 -1.70 18.67 3.73
N LYS A 107 -1.51 19.81 4.41
CA LYS A 107 -2.57 20.82 4.56
C LYS A 107 -2.81 21.52 3.22
N PRO A 108 -4.01 22.06 2.94
CA PRO A 108 -4.24 22.83 1.71
C PRO A 108 -3.28 24.02 1.55
N THR A 109 -2.86 24.64 2.66
CA THR A 109 -1.89 25.75 2.70
C THR A 109 -0.44 25.30 2.51
N GLU A 110 -0.16 24.02 2.73
CA GLU A 110 1.19 23.44 2.72
C GLU A 110 1.12 22.00 2.20
N PRO A 111 0.89 21.82 0.88
CA PRO A 111 0.74 20.49 0.30
C PRO A 111 2.09 19.76 0.27
N LYS A 112 2.06 18.47 0.56
CA LYS A 112 3.23 17.60 0.42
C LYS A 112 3.51 17.38 -1.06
N TYR A 113 4.77 17.56 -1.46
CA TYR A 113 5.21 17.14 -2.79
C TYR A 113 5.50 15.64 -2.81
N LEU A 114 4.60 14.88 -3.43
CA LEU A 114 4.65 13.41 -3.52
C LEU A 114 5.29 12.89 -4.83
N GLY A 115 5.98 13.76 -5.56
CA GLY A 115 6.57 13.41 -6.86
C GLY A 115 5.55 13.37 -7.99
N LEU A 116 6.08 13.19 -9.20
CA LEU A 116 5.29 12.92 -10.41
C LEU A 116 5.02 11.42 -10.48
N ARG A 117 3.78 11.01 -10.20
CA ARG A 117 3.40 9.59 -10.17
C ARG A 117 3.25 9.01 -11.57
N ASP A 118 3.80 7.82 -11.76
CA ASP A 118 3.48 7.00 -12.92
C ASP A 118 2.06 6.43 -12.73
N LYS A 119 1.18 6.67 -13.72
CA LYS A 119 -0.20 6.16 -13.70
C LYS A 119 -0.28 4.67 -14.02
N THR A 120 0.77 4.08 -14.57
CA THR A 120 0.82 2.69 -14.98
C THR A 120 1.18 1.74 -13.84
N THR A 121 1.77 2.24 -12.76
CA THR A 121 2.25 1.43 -11.63
C THR A 121 1.53 1.78 -10.33
N VAL A 122 1.80 1.00 -9.27
CA VAL A 122 1.15 1.20 -7.96
C VAL A 122 1.67 2.47 -7.27
N CYS A 123 2.94 2.77 -7.43
CA CYS A 123 3.68 3.64 -6.53
C CYS A 123 4.86 4.39 -7.15
N ASP A 124 5.26 4.09 -8.40
CA ASP A 124 6.46 4.71 -8.94
C ASP A 124 6.26 6.22 -9.05
N ALA A 125 7.32 6.95 -8.69
CA ALA A 125 7.28 8.39 -8.70
C ALA A 125 8.66 8.98 -8.99
N LEU A 126 8.64 10.07 -9.76
CA LEU A 126 9.81 10.90 -10.04
C LEU A 126 9.78 12.15 -9.16
N PHE A 127 10.81 12.30 -8.33
CA PHE A 127 11.06 13.48 -7.53
C PHE A 127 12.20 14.29 -8.15
N THR A 128 12.01 15.59 -8.29
CA THR A 128 12.98 16.50 -8.90
C THR A 128 13.24 17.69 -8.00
N ASN A 129 14.52 18.04 -7.83
CA ASN A 129 14.98 19.24 -7.13
C ASN A 129 14.37 19.39 -5.73
N CYS A 130 14.58 18.37 -4.89
CA CYS A 130 14.10 18.33 -3.51
C CYS A 130 14.82 19.34 -2.59
N ASP A 131 15.85 20.02 -3.10
CA ASP A 131 16.52 21.17 -2.47
C ASP A 131 15.64 22.43 -2.47
N GLN A 132 14.79 22.60 -3.49
CA GLN A 132 13.91 23.76 -3.63
C GLN A 132 12.58 23.57 -2.88
N ARG A 133 12.17 22.32 -2.67
CA ARG A 133 10.97 21.96 -1.89
C ARG A 133 11.13 20.58 -1.25
N PRO A 134 10.67 20.38 -0.01
CA PRO A 134 10.75 19.07 0.63
C PRO A 134 9.94 18.03 -0.14
N CYS A 135 10.59 16.92 -0.47
CA CYS A 135 9.98 15.75 -1.11
C CYS A 135 9.53 14.75 -0.04
N PHE A 136 8.30 14.27 -0.14
CA PHE A 136 7.73 13.29 0.78
C PHE A 136 7.53 11.96 0.05
N VAL A 137 8.48 11.05 0.23
CA VAL A 137 8.35 9.67 -0.23
C VAL A 137 7.42 8.93 0.72
N GLN A 138 6.42 8.24 0.17
CA GLN A 138 5.42 7.51 0.94
C GLN A 138 5.32 6.09 0.41
N SER A 139 5.09 5.13 1.31
CA SER A 139 4.75 3.77 0.90
C SER A 139 3.46 3.76 0.08
N PRO A 140 3.25 2.72 -0.76
CA PRO A 140 1.95 2.51 -1.41
C PRO A 140 0.82 2.63 -0.38
N ASN A 141 -0.22 3.37 -0.73
CA ASN A 141 -1.42 3.54 0.09
C ASN A 141 -1.27 4.25 1.44
N PHE A 142 -0.10 4.79 1.81
CA PHE A 142 0.11 5.51 3.07
C PHE A 142 -0.99 6.55 3.44
N PRO A 143 -1.53 6.57 4.67
CA PRO A 143 -1.15 5.78 5.84
C PRO A 143 -1.89 4.43 5.94
N GLY A 144 -2.50 3.97 4.86
CA GLY A 144 -3.20 2.69 4.79
C GLY A 144 -2.30 1.50 4.49
N MET A 145 -2.94 0.35 4.33
CA MET A 145 -2.34 -0.93 4.02
C MET A 145 -1.72 -0.92 2.61
N TYR A 146 -0.42 -1.21 2.54
CA TYR A 146 0.28 -1.34 1.27
C TYR A 146 -0.12 -2.67 0.59
N PRO A 147 -0.28 -2.70 -0.75
CA PRO A 147 -0.51 -3.94 -1.46
C PRO A 147 0.67 -4.91 -1.29
N ARG A 148 0.36 -6.20 -1.13
CA ARG A 148 1.39 -7.25 -1.09
C ARG A 148 1.95 -7.50 -2.50
N ASN A 149 3.18 -8.02 -2.56
CA ASN A 149 3.85 -8.36 -3.82
C ASN A 149 3.92 -7.18 -4.81
N THR A 150 4.36 -6.02 -4.31
CA THR A 150 4.49 -4.79 -5.09
C THR A 150 5.90 -4.25 -4.94
N THR A 151 6.58 -4.07 -6.06
CA THR A 151 7.88 -3.38 -6.12
C THR A 151 7.64 -1.94 -6.58
N CYS A 152 8.26 -0.99 -5.88
CA CYS A 152 8.14 0.44 -6.17
C CYS A 152 9.51 1.02 -6.50
N TYR A 153 9.56 1.81 -7.58
CA TYR A 153 10.74 2.56 -7.98
C TYR A 153 10.50 4.06 -7.76
N TYR A 154 11.21 4.62 -6.79
CA TYR A 154 11.22 6.06 -6.53
C TYR A 154 12.51 6.67 -7.08
N THR A 155 12.40 7.49 -8.11
CA THR A 155 13.56 8.14 -8.73
C THR A 155 13.72 9.55 -8.16
N LEU A 156 14.82 9.81 -7.47
CA LEU A 156 15.16 11.13 -6.95
C LEU A 156 16.25 11.74 -7.84
N SER A 157 15.94 12.87 -8.48
CA SER A 157 16.83 13.55 -9.42
C SER A 157 17.11 14.99 -9.01
N GLN A 158 18.39 15.37 -9.01
CA GLN A 158 18.83 16.75 -8.84
C GLN A 158 19.34 17.27 -10.18
N THR A 159 18.62 18.24 -10.78
CA THR A 159 18.98 18.73 -12.12
C THR A 159 20.01 19.85 -12.09
N ARG A 160 20.19 20.52 -10.95
CA ARG A 160 21.17 21.60 -10.78
C ARG A 160 21.99 21.38 -9.51
N SER A 161 23.32 21.41 -9.64
CA SER A 161 24.24 21.48 -8.51
C SER A 161 24.99 22.81 -8.58
N PRO A 162 25.15 23.55 -7.47
CA PRO A 162 25.99 24.74 -7.45
C PRO A 162 27.43 24.42 -7.91
N PRO A 163 28.13 25.34 -8.59
CA PRO A 163 29.51 25.14 -9.01
C PRO A 163 30.41 24.72 -7.84
N GLY A 164 31.27 23.72 -8.07
CA GLY A 164 32.17 23.18 -7.04
C GLY A 164 31.49 22.35 -5.94
N LYS A 165 30.15 22.15 -5.99
CA LYS A 165 29.42 21.27 -5.07
C LYS A 165 28.96 20.00 -5.75
N ARG A 166 28.78 18.93 -4.96
CA ARG A 166 28.20 17.65 -5.39
C ARG A 166 26.82 17.50 -4.76
N ALA A 167 25.84 17.10 -5.56
CA ALA A 167 24.51 16.74 -5.06
C ALA A 167 24.59 15.44 -4.23
N VAL A 168 23.96 15.43 -3.06
CA VAL A 168 23.83 14.26 -2.20
C VAL A 168 22.36 14.09 -1.85
N ILE A 169 21.88 12.85 -1.91
CA ILE A 169 20.53 12.50 -1.48
C ILE A 169 20.60 12.14 0.01
N SER A 170 19.82 12.83 0.83
CA SER A 170 19.60 12.48 2.23
C SER A 170 18.16 12.02 2.40
N LEU A 171 18.00 10.84 2.98
CA LEU A 171 16.69 10.30 3.37
C LEU A 171 16.55 10.48 4.88
N SER A 172 15.40 10.99 5.32
CA SER A 172 15.10 11.17 6.74
C SER A 172 13.69 10.70 7.03
N GLN A 173 13.50 10.18 8.24
CA GLN A 173 12.21 9.87 8.81
C GLN A 173 12.23 10.28 10.27
N ALA A 174 11.10 10.76 10.79
CA ALA A 174 10.97 11.22 12.17
C ALA A 174 11.44 10.15 13.17
N ASP A 175 11.15 8.89 12.87
CA ASP A 175 11.71 7.78 13.60
C ASP A 175 12.86 7.12 12.82
N GLY A 176 14.10 7.32 13.26
CA GLY A 176 15.27 6.87 12.52
C GLY A 176 15.34 5.36 12.31
N HIS A 177 14.69 4.55 13.16
CA HIS A 177 14.80 3.10 13.09
C HIS A 177 13.97 2.47 11.95
N LEU A 178 13.00 3.19 11.36
CA LEU A 178 12.23 2.65 10.23
C LEU A 178 12.84 3.01 8.86
N VAL A 179 14.01 3.66 8.83
CA VAL A 179 14.77 3.90 7.60
C VAL A 179 16.10 3.18 7.66
N HIS A 180 16.30 2.25 6.74
CA HIS A 180 17.56 1.54 6.58
C HIS A 180 18.08 1.71 5.14
N VAL A 181 19.19 2.43 4.97
CA VAL A 181 19.82 2.65 3.66
C VAL A 181 20.96 1.66 3.48
N LYS A 182 20.81 0.72 2.55
CA LYS A 182 21.88 -0.20 2.13
C LYS A 182 22.60 0.39 0.92
N SER A 183 23.94 0.47 0.99
CA SER A 183 24.78 0.96 -0.11
C SER A 183 25.20 -0.14 -1.09
N LEU A 184 25.06 -1.43 -0.72
CA LEU A 184 25.45 -2.61 -1.48
C LEU A 184 24.58 -3.82 -1.07
N VAL A 185 24.43 -4.79 -1.97
CA VAL A 185 23.86 -6.12 -1.67
C VAL A 185 24.78 -6.81 -0.66
N GLN A 186 24.24 -7.21 0.48
CA GLN A 186 25.01 -7.91 1.51
C GLN A 186 24.96 -9.43 1.30
N PRO A 187 25.98 -10.20 1.76
CA PRO A 187 26.03 -11.66 1.61
C PRO A 187 24.82 -12.41 2.22
N HIS A 188 24.07 -11.76 3.11
CA HIS A 188 22.88 -12.31 3.77
C HIS A 188 21.56 -11.84 3.15
N ASP A 189 21.58 -10.99 2.12
CA ASP A 189 20.36 -10.71 1.36
C ASP A 189 20.02 -11.96 0.55
N THR A 190 18.99 -12.69 1.01
CA THR A 190 18.43 -13.82 0.28
C THR A 190 17.97 -13.33 -1.09
N THR A 191 18.47 -13.97 -2.15
CA THR A 191 17.93 -13.83 -3.49
C THR A 191 16.49 -14.36 -3.47
N GLU A 192 15.51 -13.45 -3.52
CA GLU A 192 14.12 -13.80 -3.88
C GLU A 192 14.01 -14.16 -5.36
#